data_AF-A0A7N0UTD8-F1
#
_entry.id   AF-A0A7N0UTD8-F1
#
_cell.length_a   1.000
_cell.length_b   1.000
_cell.length_c   1.000
_cell.angle_alpha   90.00
_cell.angle_beta   90.00
_cell.angle_gamma   90.00
#
_symmetry.space_group_name_H-M   'P 1'
#
loop_
_entity.id
_entity.type
_entity.pdbx_description
1 polymer ?
#
loop_
_entity_poly.entity_id
_entity_poly.type
_entity_poly.pdbx_seq_one_letter_code
_entity_poly.pdbx_strand_id
1 'polypeptide(L)'
;MLSTFSQKYEGYPSGSMVDYACDMDGCPILAISSLAVHTKDILANPKCSLLVAKDPDDRTDLVITLHGDVVCVEEKDKEAIRATYLKKHPNAFWVDFGDFQFVRIEPTAIRYVSGVATAILGSGEFSKEVYAAAKPDPIAQFSKPVASHMNKDHEEDTKLIVHHTTSIPVDSAYILDLDSLGFNVKADCQGSSFKLRIPFPRRAEDRKDVKTLIVEMLQAAKASIKVPS
;
A
#
# COMPACT_ATOMS: atom_id res chain seq x y z
N MET A 1 -11.09 -0.06 -5.26
CA MET A 1 -12.51 0.05 -5.65
C MET A 1 -12.85 1.51 -5.87
N LEU A 2 -13.38 1.85 -7.04
CA LEU A 2 -13.86 3.19 -7.36
C LEU A 2 -15.34 3.28 -7.01
N SER A 3 -15.74 4.33 -6.29
CA SER A 3 -17.13 4.69 -6.03
C SER A 3 -17.49 5.99 -6.75
N THR A 4 -18.59 5.96 -7.49
CA THR A 4 -19.12 7.06 -8.32
C THR A 4 -20.59 7.30 -8.01
N PHE A 5 -21.15 8.41 -8.51
CA PHE A 5 -22.59 8.62 -8.54
C PHE A 5 -23.18 7.91 -9.76
N SER A 6 -24.16 7.02 -9.56
CA SER A 6 -24.73 6.29 -10.70
C SER A 6 -25.50 7.24 -11.61
N GLN A 7 -25.09 7.32 -12.88
CA GLN A 7 -25.84 8.07 -13.89
C GLN A 7 -27.20 7.39 -14.20
N LYS A 8 -27.24 6.05 -14.11
CA LYS A 8 -28.42 5.26 -14.46
C LYS A 8 -29.44 5.17 -13.32
N TYR A 9 -28.96 5.04 -12.08
CA TYR A 9 -29.80 4.89 -10.89
C TYR A 9 -29.67 6.15 -10.04
N GLU A 10 -30.42 7.19 -10.40
CA GLU A 10 -30.37 8.49 -9.75
C GLU A 10 -30.55 8.37 -8.22
N GLY A 11 -29.71 9.07 -7.46
CA GLY A 11 -29.69 9.03 -6.01
C GLY A 11 -28.85 7.89 -5.40
N TYR A 12 -28.38 6.92 -6.19
CA TYR A 12 -27.55 5.81 -5.70
C TYR A 12 -26.07 5.96 -6.08
N PRO A 13 -25.15 5.54 -5.18
CA PRO A 13 -23.76 5.35 -5.56
C PRO A 13 -23.59 4.07 -6.40
N SER A 14 -22.51 4.01 -7.16
CA SER A 14 -22.07 2.83 -7.92
C SER A 14 -20.65 2.46 -7.49
N GLY A 15 -20.31 1.17 -7.56
CA GLY A 15 -19.00 0.65 -7.21
C GLY A 15 -18.43 -0.20 -8.33
N SER A 16 -17.16 0.00 -8.68
CA SER A 16 -16.46 -0.84 -9.66
C SER A 16 -15.00 -1.09 -9.29
N MET A 17 -14.47 -2.23 -9.73
CA MET A 17 -13.03 -2.49 -9.71
C MET A 17 -12.37 -1.69 -10.84
N VAL A 18 -11.24 -1.05 -10.52
CA VAL A 18 -10.43 -0.29 -11.47
C VAL A 18 -8.96 -0.54 -11.17
N ASP A 19 -8.16 -0.60 -12.21
CA ASP A 19 -6.70 -0.50 -12.12
C ASP A 19 -6.29 0.97 -12.06
N TYR A 20 -5.22 1.25 -11.32
CA TYR A 20 -4.66 2.59 -11.25
C TYR A 20 -3.15 2.57 -11.05
N ALA A 21 -2.51 3.69 -11.32
CA ALA A 21 -1.14 4.00 -10.94
C ALA A 21 -1.08 5.42 -10.37
N CYS A 22 -0.24 5.72 -9.40
CA CYS A 22 -0.08 7.09 -8.93
C CYS A 22 0.96 7.83 -9.78
N ASP A 23 0.69 9.10 -10.09
CA ASP A 23 1.72 10.02 -10.60
C ASP A 23 2.69 10.46 -9.49
N MET A 24 3.63 11.37 -9.82
CA MET A 24 4.63 11.85 -8.88
C MET A 24 4.05 12.63 -7.70
N ASP A 25 2.85 13.20 -7.86
CA ASP A 25 2.14 13.95 -6.84
C ASP A 25 1.17 13.06 -6.03
N GLY A 26 1.20 11.73 -6.28
CA GLY A 26 0.34 10.76 -5.63
C GLY A 26 -1.08 10.65 -6.22
N CYS A 27 -1.39 11.39 -7.28
CA CYS A 27 -2.73 11.38 -7.87
C CYS A 27 -2.98 10.07 -8.63
N PRO A 28 -4.06 9.33 -8.34
CA PRO A 28 -4.40 8.11 -9.08
C PRO A 28 -4.74 8.39 -10.55
N ILE A 29 -4.00 7.77 -11.46
CA ILE A 29 -4.23 7.69 -12.90
C ILE A 29 -5.04 6.43 -13.18
N LEU A 30 -6.15 6.56 -13.89
CA LEU A 30 -6.96 5.44 -14.39
C LEU A 30 -6.96 5.47 -15.92
N ALA A 31 -6.96 4.29 -16.54
CA ALA A 31 -7.30 4.13 -17.96
C ALA A 31 -8.73 3.61 -18.07
N ILE A 32 -9.65 4.45 -18.55
CA ILE A 32 -11.08 4.14 -18.59
C ILE A 32 -11.58 4.02 -20.03
N SER A 33 -12.41 3.00 -20.30
CA SER A 33 -13.09 2.84 -21.59
C SER A 33 -14.36 3.68 -21.60
N SER A 34 -14.64 4.35 -22.73
CA SER A 34 -15.90 5.06 -22.99
C SER A 34 -17.14 4.16 -22.89
N LEU A 35 -16.98 2.83 -22.98
CA LEU A 35 -18.06 1.86 -22.87
C LEU A 35 -18.43 1.53 -21.41
N ALA A 36 -17.52 1.76 -20.46
CA ALA A 36 -17.68 1.37 -19.06
C ALA A 36 -18.75 2.21 -18.34
N VAL A 37 -19.44 1.58 -17.38
CA VAL A 37 -20.47 2.25 -16.57
C VAL A 37 -19.86 3.38 -15.74
N HIS A 38 -18.73 3.13 -15.06
CA HIS A 38 -18.07 4.16 -14.25
C HIS A 38 -17.60 5.37 -15.08
N THR A 39 -17.32 5.20 -16.38
CA THR A 39 -16.96 6.32 -17.26
C THR A 39 -18.16 7.23 -17.49
N LYS A 40 -19.34 6.66 -17.73
CA LYS A 40 -20.59 7.42 -17.86
C LYS A 40 -20.95 8.14 -16.56
N ASP A 41 -20.75 7.45 -15.44
CA ASP A 41 -20.95 8.03 -14.11
C ASP A 41 -20.02 9.24 -13.88
N ILE A 42 -18.72 9.09 -14.16
CA ILE A 42 -17.70 10.16 -14.01
C ILE A 42 -18.00 11.37 -14.92
N LEU A 43 -18.40 11.13 -16.16
CA LEU A 43 -18.72 12.21 -17.10
C LEU A 43 -19.96 13.00 -16.66
N ALA A 44 -20.90 12.37 -15.96
CA ALA A 44 -22.07 13.03 -15.41
C ALA A 44 -21.75 13.76 -14.09
N ASN A 45 -20.87 13.18 -13.26
CA ASN A 45 -20.41 13.79 -12.01
C ASN A 45 -18.96 13.36 -11.72
N PRO A 46 -17.98 14.28 -11.73
CA PRO A 46 -16.58 13.94 -11.57
C PRO A 46 -16.22 13.53 -10.13
N LYS A 47 -17.10 13.75 -9.15
CA LYS A 47 -16.83 13.42 -7.74
C LYS A 47 -16.84 11.92 -7.53
N CYS A 48 -15.75 11.40 -6.98
CA CYS A 48 -15.58 9.99 -6.72
C CYS A 48 -14.78 9.73 -5.43
N SER A 49 -14.70 8.47 -5.05
CA SER A 49 -13.68 8.02 -4.11
C SER A 49 -13.01 6.73 -4.57
N LEU A 50 -11.75 6.55 -4.19
CA LEU A 50 -10.96 5.35 -4.45
C LEU A 50 -10.60 4.70 -3.12
N LEU A 51 -11.17 3.52 -2.87
CA LEU A 51 -10.82 2.66 -1.75
C LEU A 51 -9.65 1.73 -2.13
N VAL A 52 -8.61 1.73 -1.32
CA VAL A 52 -7.43 0.88 -1.45
C VAL A 52 -7.23 0.12 -0.15
N ALA A 53 -7.31 -1.21 -0.21
CA ALA A 53 -6.93 -2.08 0.89
C ALA A 53 -5.49 -2.54 0.66
N LYS A 54 -4.65 -2.42 1.69
CA LYS A 54 -3.25 -2.90 1.62
C LYS A 54 -3.18 -4.41 1.44
N ASP A 55 -3.99 -5.12 2.22
CA ASP A 55 -4.29 -6.55 2.06
C ASP A 55 -5.82 -6.70 1.96
N PRO A 56 -6.36 -7.02 0.76
CA PRO A 56 -7.81 -7.18 0.58
C PRO A 56 -8.45 -8.30 1.40
N ASP A 57 -7.67 -9.31 1.80
CA ASP A 57 -8.16 -10.47 2.54
C ASP A 57 -8.09 -10.24 4.06
N ASP A 58 -7.30 -9.27 4.52
CA ASP A 58 -7.17 -8.90 5.93
C ASP A 58 -7.93 -7.61 6.28
N ARG A 59 -9.13 -7.79 6.85
CA ARG A 59 -10.00 -6.68 7.30
C ARG A 59 -9.41 -5.85 8.44
N THR A 60 -8.36 -6.33 9.10
CA THR A 60 -7.67 -5.61 10.18
C THR A 60 -6.52 -4.75 9.67
N ASP A 61 -6.09 -4.89 8.40
CA ASP A 61 -5.03 -4.03 7.84
C ASP A 61 -5.55 -2.63 7.49
N LEU A 62 -4.63 -1.81 6.97
CA LEU A 62 -4.85 -0.47 6.52
C LEU A 62 -5.76 -0.45 5.28
N VAL A 63 -6.86 0.28 5.40
CA VAL A 63 -7.73 0.67 4.29
C VAL A 63 -7.68 2.18 4.15
N ILE A 64 -7.44 2.65 2.93
CA ILE A 64 -7.38 4.06 2.58
C ILE A 64 -8.57 4.38 1.67
N THR A 65 -9.23 5.51 1.89
CA THR A 65 -10.24 6.06 0.99
C THR A 65 -9.82 7.47 0.58
N LEU A 66 -9.46 7.62 -0.70
CA LEU A 66 -9.12 8.89 -1.32
C LEU A 66 -10.37 9.46 -1.98
N HIS A 67 -10.83 10.64 -1.53
CA HIS A 67 -11.93 11.38 -2.15
C HIS A 67 -11.35 12.44 -3.08
N GLY A 68 -11.96 12.61 -4.25
CA GLY A 68 -11.47 13.59 -5.21
C GLY A 68 -12.40 13.80 -6.39
N ASP A 69 -11.93 14.61 -7.31
CA ASP A 69 -12.60 14.91 -8.57
C ASP A 69 -11.79 14.32 -9.72
N VAL A 70 -12.47 13.63 -10.64
CA VAL A 70 -11.84 13.11 -11.84
C VAL A 70 -11.65 14.23 -12.86
N VAL A 71 -10.42 14.36 -13.36
CA VAL A 71 -10.05 15.30 -14.42
C VAL A 71 -9.50 14.54 -15.63
N CYS A 72 -9.80 15.02 -16.83
CA CYS A 72 -9.20 14.51 -18.05
C CYS A 72 -7.72 14.92 -18.12
N VAL A 73 -6.89 14.00 -18.62
CA VAL A 73 -5.46 14.30 -18.86
C VAL A 73 -5.34 15.13 -20.15
N GLU A 74 -4.62 16.26 -20.06
CA GLU A 74 -4.35 17.10 -21.22
C GLU A 74 -3.47 16.38 -22.26
N GLU A 75 -3.62 16.71 -23.54
CA GLU A 75 -2.89 16.06 -24.64
C GLU A 75 -1.37 16.07 -24.42
N LYS A 76 -0.85 17.20 -23.91
CA LYS A 76 0.58 17.40 -23.65
C LYS A 76 1.15 16.45 -22.59
N ASP A 77 0.31 15.95 -21.68
CA ASP A 77 0.72 15.12 -20.54
C ASP A 77 0.46 13.62 -20.78
N LYS A 78 -0.27 13.27 -21.86
CA LYS A 78 -0.68 11.88 -22.14
C LYS A 78 0.49 10.90 -22.21
N GLU A 79 1.59 11.23 -22.88
CA GLU A 79 2.74 10.32 -22.98
C GLU A 79 3.39 10.05 -21.62
N ALA A 80 3.54 11.07 -20.79
CA ALA A 80 4.14 10.94 -19.45
C ALA A 80 3.24 10.13 -18.51
N ILE A 81 1.93 10.37 -18.56
CA ILE A 81 0.92 9.64 -17.80
C ILE A 81 0.87 8.18 -18.25
N ARG A 82 0.86 7.92 -19.57
CA ARG A 82 0.91 6.57 -20.14
C ARG A 82 2.15 5.81 -19.67
N ALA A 83 3.33 6.42 -19.75
CA ALA A 83 4.57 5.80 -19.29
C ALA A 83 4.51 5.46 -17.78
N THR A 84 3.90 6.32 -16.97
CA THR A 84 3.71 6.08 -15.53
C THR A 84 2.75 4.93 -15.27
N TYR A 85 1.63 4.88 -15.98
CA TYR A 85 0.65 3.81 -15.86
C TYR A 85 1.23 2.44 -16.24
N LEU A 86 1.95 2.37 -17.37
CA LEU A 86 2.53 1.12 -17.88
C LEU A 86 3.69 0.60 -17.03
N LYS A 87 4.38 1.45 -16.23
CA LYS A 87 5.34 0.95 -15.23
C LYS A 87 4.68 0.05 -14.20
N LYS A 88 3.42 0.36 -13.82
CA LYS A 88 2.64 -0.45 -12.87
C LYS A 88 1.91 -1.60 -13.57
N HIS A 89 1.42 -1.36 -14.78
CA HIS A 89 0.62 -2.29 -15.57
C HIS A 89 1.28 -2.58 -16.93
N PRO A 90 2.41 -3.32 -16.97
CA PRO A 90 3.23 -3.47 -18.17
C PRO A 90 2.53 -4.20 -19.33
N ASN A 91 1.49 -4.97 -19.02
CA ASN A 91 0.73 -5.74 -20.01
C ASN A 91 -0.54 -5.02 -20.51
N ALA A 92 -0.76 -3.76 -20.11
CA ALA A 92 -1.97 -3.01 -20.45
C ALA A 92 -1.93 -2.40 -21.86
N PHE A 93 -1.76 -3.21 -22.90
CA PHE A 93 -1.70 -2.74 -24.30
C PHE A 93 -2.99 -2.07 -24.79
N TRP A 94 -4.13 -2.38 -24.15
CA TRP A 94 -5.45 -1.84 -24.49
C TRP A 94 -5.60 -0.34 -24.18
N VAL A 95 -4.69 0.26 -23.40
CA VAL A 95 -4.73 1.70 -23.10
C VAL A 95 -4.55 2.58 -24.34
N ASP A 96 -4.06 2.01 -25.44
CA ASP A 96 -3.87 2.69 -26.73
C ASP A 96 -5.08 2.54 -27.67
N PHE A 97 -6.13 1.83 -27.25
CA PHE A 97 -7.35 1.68 -28.05
C PHE A 97 -8.14 2.99 -28.06
N GLY A 98 -8.79 3.30 -29.18
CA GLY A 98 -9.49 4.57 -29.38
C GLY A 98 -10.69 4.81 -28.45
N ASP A 99 -11.17 3.77 -27.76
CA ASP A 99 -12.22 3.89 -26.75
C ASP A 99 -11.67 4.14 -25.34
N PHE A 100 -10.36 4.06 -25.12
CA PHE A 100 -9.72 4.32 -23.82
C PHE A 100 -9.17 5.74 -23.71
N GLN A 101 -9.24 6.29 -22.50
CA GLN A 101 -8.63 7.56 -22.15
C GLN A 101 -8.03 7.51 -20.74
N PHE A 102 -6.96 8.28 -20.54
CA PHE A 102 -6.41 8.49 -19.20
C PHE A 102 -7.17 9.61 -18.50
N VAL A 103 -7.55 9.34 -17.26
CA VAL A 103 -8.08 10.32 -16.32
C VAL A 103 -7.27 10.29 -15.04
N ARG A 104 -7.31 11.38 -14.29
CA ARG A 104 -6.64 11.50 -12.99
C ARG A 104 -7.65 11.86 -11.92
N ILE A 105 -7.54 11.26 -10.74
CA ILE A 105 -8.30 11.67 -9.56
C ILE A 105 -7.47 12.71 -8.82
N GLU A 106 -7.92 13.96 -8.80
CA GLU A 106 -7.30 15.01 -7.99
C GLU A 106 -7.77 14.89 -6.54
N PRO A 107 -6.88 14.56 -5.59
CA PRO A 107 -7.28 14.31 -4.22
C PRO A 107 -7.81 15.59 -3.55
N THR A 108 -8.90 15.45 -2.81
CA THR A 108 -9.45 16.49 -1.93
C THR A 108 -9.20 16.14 -0.47
N ALA A 109 -9.46 14.88 -0.09
CA ALA A 109 -9.25 14.39 1.26
C ALA A 109 -8.91 12.90 1.23
N ILE A 110 -7.91 12.52 2.02
CA ILE A 110 -7.45 11.13 2.14
C ILE A 110 -7.79 10.67 3.54
N ARG A 111 -8.63 9.63 3.66
CA ARG A 111 -8.98 9.02 4.93
C ARG A 111 -8.34 7.66 5.05
N TYR A 112 -8.00 7.26 6.27
CA TYR A 112 -7.56 5.90 6.53
C TYR A 112 -8.19 5.34 7.79
N VAL A 113 -8.30 4.02 7.82
CA VAL A 113 -8.66 3.23 8.98
C VAL A 113 -7.78 1.98 9.01
N SER A 114 -7.33 1.58 10.19
CA SER A 114 -6.52 0.38 10.39
C SER A 114 -6.91 -0.31 11.69
N GLY A 115 -6.79 -1.63 11.74
CA GLY A 115 -7.06 -2.41 12.95
C GLY A 115 -8.53 -2.51 13.31
N VAL A 116 -9.43 -2.45 12.31
CA VAL A 116 -10.86 -2.69 12.52
C VAL A 116 -11.06 -4.06 13.17
N ALA A 117 -11.94 -4.12 14.19
CA ALA A 117 -12.19 -5.31 15.01
C ALA A 117 -10.96 -5.83 15.79
N THR A 118 -9.98 -4.96 16.07
CA THR A 118 -8.86 -5.25 16.97
C THR A 118 -8.84 -4.26 18.14
N ALA A 119 -8.02 -4.52 19.16
CA ALA A 119 -7.80 -3.58 20.25
C ALA A 119 -7.06 -2.28 19.81
N ILE A 120 -6.40 -2.29 18.64
CA ILE A 120 -5.60 -1.18 18.12
C ILE A 120 -6.32 -0.59 16.90
N LEU A 121 -7.37 0.20 17.14
CA LEU A 121 -8.05 0.94 16.09
C LEU A 121 -7.36 2.29 15.85
N GLY A 122 -6.88 2.51 14.63
CA GLY A 122 -6.35 3.80 14.18
C GLY A 122 -7.19 4.37 13.05
N SER A 123 -7.42 5.67 13.06
CA SER A 123 -8.05 6.37 11.94
C SER A 123 -7.59 7.83 11.89
N GLY A 124 -7.74 8.43 10.72
CA GLY A 124 -7.41 9.83 10.52
C GLY A 124 -7.68 10.29 9.10
N GLU A 125 -7.40 11.56 8.86
CA GLU A 125 -7.52 12.16 7.54
C GLU A 125 -6.37 13.13 7.25
N PHE A 126 -6.04 13.27 5.98
CA PHE A 126 -5.06 14.20 5.45
C PHE A 126 -5.72 15.09 4.41
N SER A 127 -5.37 16.39 4.43
CA SER A 127 -5.74 17.31 3.36
C SER A 127 -4.92 17.02 2.10
N LYS A 128 -5.35 17.59 0.96
CA LYS A 128 -4.62 17.55 -0.30
C LYS A 128 -3.16 18.01 -0.14
N GLU A 129 -2.93 19.08 0.60
CA GLU A 129 -1.61 19.71 0.77
C GLU A 129 -0.68 18.82 1.59
N VAL A 130 -1.19 18.22 2.68
CA VAL A 130 -0.40 17.29 3.51
C VAL A 130 -0.05 16.03 2.72
N TYR A 131 -0.99 15.50 1.94
CA TYR A 131 -0.77 14.33 1.10
C TYR A 131 0.26 14.60 0.00
N ALA A 132 0.11 15.71 -0.74
CA ALA A 132 1.02 16.08 -1.83
C ALA A 132 2.44 16.43 -1.34
N ALA A 133 2.58 16.94 -0.12
CA ALA A 133 3.89 17.25 0.47
C ALA A 133 4.64 16.00 0.99
N ALA A 134 3.92 14.89 1.22
CA ALA A 134 4.51 13.65 1.69
C ALA A 134 5.31 12.97 0.57
N LYS A 135 6.32 12.19 0.96
CA LYS A 135 7.15 11.42 0.02
C LYS A 135 6.97 9.93 0.26
N PRO A 136 6.76 9.11 -0.79
CA PRO A 136 6.84 7.66 -0.65
C PRO A 136 8.17 7.23 -0.03
N ASP A 137 8.13 6.25 0.87
CA ASP A 137 9.34 5.70 1.46
C ASP A 137 10.19 5.00 0.39
N PRO A 138 11.48 5.34 0.23
CA PRO A 138 12.31 4.82 -0.86
C PRO A 138 12.67 3.35 -0.71
N ILE A 139 12.53 2.76 0.50
CA ILE A 139 12.84 1.37 0.78
C ILE A 139 11.62 0.47 0.55
N ALA A 140 10.40 1.01 0.66
CA ALA A 140 9.16 0.24 0.49
C ALA A 140 9.04 -0.48 -0.86
N GLN A 141 9.69 0.02 -1.92
CA GLN A 141 9.75 -0.67 -3.23
C GLN A 141 10.45 -2.05 -3.16
N PHE A 142 11.30 -2.28 -2.17
CA PHE A 142 11.99 -3.56 -1.95
C PHE A 142 11.22 -4.51 -1.02
N SER A 143 10.06 -4.11 -0.51
CA SER A 143 9.25 -4.88 0.44
C SER A 143 8.97 -6.31 -0.04
N LYS A 144 8.37 -6.46 -1.22
CA LYS A 144 8.01 -7.78 -1.78
C LYS A 144 9.22 -8.73 -1.94
N PRO A 145 10.33 -8.35 -2.61
CA PRO A 145 11.45 -9.26 -2.76
C PRO A 145 12.15 -9.59 -1.43
N VAL A 146 12.24 -8.64 -0.47
CA VAL A 146 12.84 -8.90 0.84
C VAL A 146 11.96 -9.83 1.68
N ALA A 147 10.67 -9.51 1.82
CA ALA A 147 9.71 -10.31 2.57
C ALA A 147 9.62 -11.74 2.00
N SER A 148 9.53 -11.89 0.67
CA SER A 148 9.45 -13.22 0.05
C SER A 148 10.67 -14.10 0.32
N HIS A 149 11.89 -13.52 0.30
CA HIS A 149 13.11 -14.29 0.58
C HIS A 149 13.19 -14.66 2.07
N MET A 150 12.93 -13.69 2.96
CA MET A 150 12.97 -13.92 4.40
C MET A 150 11.93 -14.95 4.85
N ASN A 151 10.69 -14.84 4.38
CA ASN A 151 9.61 -15.73 4.76
C ASN A 151 9.78 -17.15 4.22
N LYS A 152 10.52 -17.34 3.12
CA LYS A 152 10.75 -18.66 2.53
C LYS A 152 11.96 -19.36 3.12
N ASP A 153 13.07 -18.63 3.27
CA ASP A 153 14.39 -19.23 3.54
C ASP A 153 14.88 -18.94 4.97
N HIS A 154 14.28 -17.97 5.68
CA HIS A 154 14.78 -17.39 6.94
C HIS A 154 13.68 -17.10 7.98
N GLU A 155 12.61 -17.88 8.03
CA GLU A 155 11.52 -17.69 9.00
C GLU A 155 12.02 -17.77 10.45
N GLU A 156 12.89 -18.74 10.76
CA GLU A 156 13.46 -18.91 12.10
C GLU A 156 14.34 -17.72 12.52
N ASP A 157 15.09 -17.12 11.59
CA ASP A 157 15.85 -15.89 11.87
C ASP A 157 14.90 -14.73 12.20
N THR A 158 13.74 -14.65 11.52
CA THR A 158 12.72 -13.63 11.80
C THR A 158 12.11 -13.79 13.19
N LYS A 159 11.77 -15.03 13.59
CA LYS A 159 11.27 -15.33 14.95
C LYS A 159 12.25 -14.92 16.03
N LEU A 160 13.54 -15.20 15.84
CA LEU A 160 14.60 -14.80 16.78
C LEU A 160 14.68 -13.28 16.94
N ILE A 161 14.61 -12.53 15.84
CA ILE A 161 14.64 -11.06 15.86
C ILE A 161 13.39 -10.52 16.58
N VAL A 162 12.20 -11.05 16.27
CA VAL A 162 10.94 -10.63 16.90
C VAL A 162 10.98 -10.88 18.41
N HIS A 163 11.39 -12.07 18.83
CA HIS A 163 11.52 -12.41 20.24
C HIS A 163 12.52 -11.50 20.95
N HIS A 164 13.70 -11.26 20.37
CA HIS A 164 14.69 -10.37 20.96
C HIS A 164 14.18 -8.91 21.08
N THR A 165 13.46 -8.42 20.07
CA THR A 165 13.00 -7.03 20.01
C THR A 165 11.81 -6.76 20.94
N THR A 166 10.90 -7.74 21.08
CA THR A 166 9.61 -7.55 21.77
C THR A 166 9.51 -8.31 23.08
N SER A 167 10.44 -9.23 23.36
CA SER A 167 10.35 -10.23 24.44
C SER A 167 9.13 -11.16 24.36
N ILE A 168 8.48 -11.25 23.19
CA ILE A 168 7.34 -12.13 22.94
C ILE A 168 7.82 -13.41 22.26
N PRO A 169 7.67 -14.60 22.89
CA PRO A 169 8.06 -15.87 22.29
C PRO A 169 7.02 -16.32 21.27
N VAL A 170 7.20 -15.88 20.02
CA VAL A 170 6.28 -16.16 18.92
C VAL A 170 6.53 -17.56 18.32
N ASP A 171 5.44 -18.24 17.97
CA ASP A 171 5.44 -19.56 17.32
C ASP A 171 5.83 -19.45 15.84
N SER A 172 5.36 -18.38 15.17
CA SER A 172 5.64 -18.03 13.78
C SER A 172 5.84 -16.51 13.63
N ALA A 173 6.57 -16.08 12.60
CA ALA A 173 6.72 -14.67 12.27
C ALA A 173 6.88 -14.46 10.76
N TYR A 174 5.86 -13.88 10.13
CA TYR A 174 5.79 -13.65 8.69
C TYR A 174 5.89 -12.15 8.38
N ILE A 175 6.92 -11.74 7.63
CA ILE A 175 7.09 -10.34 7.21
C ILE A 175 5.99 -9.96 6.22
N LEU A 176 5.24 -8.91 6.53
CA LEU A 176 4.15 -8.36 5.71
C LEU A 176 4.65 -7.26 4.76
N ASP A 177 5.42 -6.32 5.32
CA ASP A 177 5.93 -5.18 4.59
C ASP A 177 7.19 -4.61 5.25
N LEU A 178 7.86 -3.70 4.53
CA LEU A 178 9.12 -3.08 4.88
C LEU A 178 9.09 -1.61 4.47
N ASP A 179 9.70 -0.75 5.29
CA ASP A 179 10.04 0.63 4.99
C ASP A 179 11.44 0.97 5.54
N SER A 180 11.88 2.22 5.40
CA SER A 180 13.23 2.62 5.82
C SER A 180 13.46 2.54 7.33
N LEU A 181 12.41 2.43 8.14
CA LEU A 181 12.50 2.41 9.61
C LEU A 181 12.35 1.00 10.19
N GLY A 182 12.03 -0.01 9.39
CA GLY A 182 11.80 -1.37 9.87
C GLY A 182 10.79 -2.13 9.03
N PHE A 183 10.26 -3.21 9.60
CA PHE A 183 9.29 -4.08 8.94
C PHE A 183 8.14 -4.44 9.87
N ASN A 184 7.00 -4.80 9.29
CA ASN A 184 5.86 -5.32 10.03
C ASN A 184 5.79 -6.83 9.85
N VAL A 185 5.49 -7.56 10.92
CA VAL A 185 5.28 -9.01 10.90
C VAL A 185 3.87 -9.37 11.34
N LYS A 186 3.30 -10.42 10.75
CA LYS A 186 2.21 -11.19 11.35
C LYS A 186 2.83 -12.30 12.17
N ALA A 187 2.55 -12.32 13.47
CA ALA A 187 3.07 -13.31 14.39
C ALA A 187 1.92 -14.12 14.99
N ASP A 188 2.17 -15.42 15.19
CA ASP A 188 1.30 -16.28 15.97
C ASP A 188 1.95 -16.57 17.32
N CYS A 189 1.16 -16.52 18.40
CA CYS A 189 1.58 -16.92 19.73
C CYS A 189 0.39 -17.52 20.48
N GLN A 190 0.52 -18.76 20.97
CA GLN A 190 -0.49 -19.44 21.78
C GLN A 190 -1.88 -19.48 21.12
N GLY A 191 -1.92 -19.69 19.80
CA GLY A 191 -3.17 -19.77 19.03
C GLY A 191 -3.83 -18.42 18.71
N SER A 192 -3.17 -17.30 19.02
CA SER A 192 -3.61 -15.96 18.62
C SER A 192 -2.67 -15.38 17.56
N SER A 193 -3.23 -14.74 16.53
CA SER A 193 -2.47 -14.01 15.50
C SER A 193 -2.58 -12.50 15.71
N PHE A 194 -1.46 -11.79 15.61
CA PHE A 194 -1.42 -10.32 15.71
C PHE A 194 -0.27 -9.74 14.87
N LYS A 195 -0.27 -8.41 14.70
CA LYS A 195 0.78 -7.70 13.97
C LYS A 195 1.76 -7.03 14.94
N LEU A 196 3.05 -7.13 14.64
CA LEU A 196 4.11 -6.46 15.39
C LEU A 196 4.94 -5.58 14.45
N ARG A 197 5.28 -4.39 14.93
CA ARG A 197 6.24 -3.51 14.28
C ARG A 197 7.64 -3.80 14.82
N ILE A 198 8.57 -4.10 13.92
CA ILE A 198 9.97 -4.36 14.26
C ILE A 198 10.83 -3.21 13.70
N PRO A 199 11.24 -2.24 14.53
CA PRO A 199 12.07 -1.13 14.09
C PRO A 199 13.51 -1.57 13.83
N PHE A 200 14.13 -1.02 12.80
CA PHE A 200 15.58 -1.09 12.64
C PHE A 200 16.27 -0.24 13.71
N PRO A 201 17.52 -0.57 14.11
CA PRO A 201 18.29 0.25 15.06
C PRO A 201 18.59 1.66 14.53
N ARG A 202 18.54 1.85 13.21
CA ARG A 202 18.63 3.14 12.52
C ARG A 202 17.88 3.07 11.18
N ARG A 203 17.66 4.22 10.55
CA ARG A 203 17.08 4.28 9.19
C ARG A 203 17.99 3.53 8.19
N ALA A 204 17.38 2.71 7.35
CA ALA A 204 18.00 2.06 6.21
C ALA A 204 18.13 3.04 5.03
N GLU A 205 19.31 3.10 4.41
CA GLU A 205 19.59 4.05 3.32
C GLU A 205 19.30 3.48 1.93
N ASP A 206 19.52 2.18 1.75
CA ASP A 206 19.31 1.48 0.48
C ASP A 206 18.99 -0.01 0.69
N ARG A 207 18.80 -0.75 -0.42
CA ARG A 207 18.50 -2.19 -0.39
C ARG A 207 19.60 -3.03 0.27
N LYS A 208 20.88 -2.69 0.08
CA LYS A 208 21.99 -3.43 0.67
C LYS A 208 22.01 -3.19 2.17
N ASP A 209 21.73 -1.97 2.60
CA ASP A 209 21.69 -1.57 3.99
C ASP A 209 20.55 -2.24 4.77
N VAL A 210 19.39 -2.46 4.16
CA VAL A 210 18.32 -3.31 4.74
C VAL A 210 18.86 -4.69 5.13
N LYS A 211 19.61 -5.35 4.22
CA LYS A 211 20.22 -6.65 4.51
C LYS A 211 21.23 -6.55 5.65
N THR A 212 22.07 -5.51 5.67
CA THR A 212 23.04 -5.26 6.75
C THR A 212 22.34 -5.18 8.10
N LEU A 213 21.26 -4.39 8.19
CA LEU A 213 20.50 -4.19 9.42
C LEU A 213 19.81 -5.47 9.91
N ILE A 214 19.22 -6.27 9.00
CA ILE A 214 18.63 -7.57 9.38
C ILE A 214 19.70 -8.52 9.94
N VAL A 215 20.89 -8.57 9.34
CA VAL A 215 22.00 -9.41 9.83
C VAL A 215 22.51 -8.92 11.19
N GLU A 216 22.62 -7.61 11.39
CA GLU A 216 23.01 -7.00 12.66
C GLU A 216 22.01 -7.36 13.77
N MET A 217 20.71 -7.18 13.52
CA MET A 217 19.64 -7.56 14.46
C MET A 217 19.67 -9.05 14.79
N LEU A 218 19.92 -9.90 13.80
CA LEU A 218 20.03 -11.35 13.99
C LEU A 218 21.25 -11.72 14.86
N GLN A 219 22.39 -11.06 14.65
CA GLN A 219 23.58 -11.26 15.47
C GLN A 219 23.33 -10.84 16.93
N ALA A 220 22.66 -9.70 17.16
CA ALA A 220 22.26 -9.25 18.49
C ALA A 220 21.33 -10.27 19.18
N ALA A 221 20.31 -10.76 18.47
CA ALA A 221 19.41 -11.79 18.97
C ALA A 221 20.15 -13.08 19.35
N LYS A 222 21.05 -13.56 18.49
CA LYS A 222 21.87 -14.76 18.75
C LYS A 222 22.85 -14.57 19.92
N ALA A 223 23.36 -13.36 20.14
CA ALA A 223 24.23 -13.05 21.27
C ALA A 223 23.47 -13.10 22.61
N SER A 224 22.23 -12.60 22.66
CA SER A 224 21.41 -12.61 23.89
C SER A 224 21.04 -14.01 24.40
N ILE A 225 21.00 -15.00 23.51
CA ILE A 225 20.71 -16.40 23.87
C ILE A 225 21.94 -17.10 24.47
N LYS A 226 23.15 -16.62 24.15
CA LYS A 226 24.42 -17.23 24.57
C LYS A 226 24.94 -16.75 25.93
N VAL A 227 24.28 -15.78 26.56
CA VAL A 227 24.61 -15.33 27.91
C VAL A 227 23.56 -15.92 28.86
N PRO A 228 23.84 -17.04 29.55
CA PRO A 228 22.97 -17.48 30.62
C PRO A 228 23.11 -16.51 31.79
N SER A 229 21.97 -16.10 32.34
CA SER A 229 21.87 -15.53 33.69
C SER A 229 22.43 -16.47 34.75
#